data_AF-A0A6N8XNJ2-F1
#
_entry.id   AF-A0A6N8XNJ2-F1
#
_cell.length_a   1.000
_cell.length_b   1.000
_cell.length_c   1.000
_cell.angle_alpha   90.00
_cell.angle_beta   90.00
_cell.angle_gamma   90.00
#
_symmetry.space_group_name_H-M   'P 1'
#
loop_
_entity.id
_entity.type
_entity.pdbx_description
1 polymer ?
#
loop_
_entity_poly.entity_id
_entity_poly.type
_entity_poly.pdbx_seq_one_letter_code
_entity_poly.pdbx_strand_id
1 'polypeptide(L)'
;MRIVFAGLAAIALSAGPALAKDRAAVKIECKETATNLVYDCMLHLSGRKSEKPIEGARVAVKPDMPTMPGAHNIRASTATPAGTPGAYGFRMKLDMYGIWALKVTVTGPLRDIVVQKIEFRK
;
A
#
# COMPACT_ATOMS: atom_id res chain seq x y z
N MET A 1 23.49 37.99 -55.22
CA MET A 1 23.65 37.77 -53.76
C MET A 1 22.49 36.89 -53.30
N ARG A 2 22.75 35.66 -52.87
CA ARG A 2 21.74 34.66 -52.48
C ARG A 2 21.32 34.90 -51.03
N ILE A 3 20.04 35.18 -50.78
CA ILE A 3 19.50 35.22 -49.41
C ILE A 3 18.91 33.83 -49.13
N VAL A 4 19.53 33.14 -48.18
CA VAL A 4 19.19 31.79 -47.73
C VAL A 4 17.99 31.88 -46.79
N PHE A 5 16.92 31.13 -47.11
CA PHE A 5 15.78 30.94 -46.22
C PHE A 5 16.21 30.10 -45.00
N ALA A 6 16.29 30.73 -43.82
CA ALA A 6 16.45 30.01 -42.56
C ALA A 6 15.05 29.64 -42.02
N GLY A 7 14.63 28.39 -42.25
CA GLY A 7 13.38 27.86 -41.74
C GLY A 7 13.44 27.66 -40.22
N LEU A 8 12.56 28.32 -39.48
CA LEU A 8 12.30 28.05 -38.07
C LEU A 8 11.49 26.75 -37.95
N ALA A 9 12.13 25.66 -37.54
CA ALA A 9 11.41 24.45 -37.15
C ALA A 9 10.89 24.60 -35.71
N ALA A 10 9.58 24.84 -35.56
CA ALA A 10 8.92 24.86 -34.26
C ALA A 10 8.73 23.41 -33.75
N ILE A 11 9.46 23.04 -32.70
CA ILE A 11 9.25 21.78 -31.97
C ILE A 11 7.99 21.94 -31.12
N ALA A 12 6.86 21.43 -31.60
CA ALA A 12 5.65 21.32 -30.79
C ALA A 12 5.83 20.18 -29.78
N LEU A 13 6.20 20.53 -28.53
CA LEU A 13 6.15 19.62 -27.39
C LEU A 13 4.68 19.33 -27.08
N SER A 14 4.16 18.20 -27.57
CA SER A 14 2.82 17.72 -27.19
C SER A 14 2.84 17.26 -25.73
N ALA A 15 2.55 18.19 -24.81
CA ALA A 15 2.24 17.88 -23.43
C ALA A 15 0.87 17.19 -23.37
N GLY A 16 0.84 15.87 -23.61
CA GLY A 16 -0.34 15.06 -23.35
C GLY A 16 -0.70 15.10 -21.86
N PRO A 17 -1.99 14.97 -21.48
CA PRO A 17 -2.38 14.97 -20.09
C PRO A 17 -1.72 13.79 -19.37
N ALA A 18 -0.88 14.10 -18.38
CA ALA A 18 -0.36 13.09 -17.47
C ALA A 18 -1.54 12.54 -16.65
N LEU A 19 -2.10 11.42 -17.07
CA LEU A 19 -3.07 10.69 -16.26
C LEU A 19 -2.38 10.23 -14.98
N ALA A 20 -2.67 10.90 -13.87
CA ALA A 20 -2.11 10.54 -12.57
C ALA A 20 -2.49 9.08 -12.25
N LYS A 21 -1.46 8.23 -12.10
CA LYS A 21 -1.62 6.82 -11.74
C LYS A 21 -2.46 6.70 -10.46
N ASP A 22 -3.44 5.78 -10.47
CA ASP A 22 -4.28 5.52 -9.29
C ASP A 22 -3.41 5.11 -8.09
N ARG A 23 -3.91 5.36 -6.87
CA ARG A 23 -3.22 5.06 -5.61
C ARG A 23 -3.90 3.90 -4.89
N ALA A 24 -3.19 3.24 -4.00
CA ALA A 24 -3.79 2.18 -3.21
C ALA A 24 -4.72 2.79 -2.15
N ALA A 25 -5.91 2.24 -2.02
CA ALA A 25 -6.74 2.32 -0.84
C ALA A 25 -6.69 0.97 -0.13
N VAL A 26 -6.52 1.01 1.19
CA VAL A 26 -6.35 -0.18 2.02
C VAL A 26 -7.31 -0.09 3.20
N LYS A 27 -8.07 -1.14 3.47
CA LYS A 27 -8.78 -1.34 4.73
C LYS A 27 -8.24 -2.62 5.39
N ILE A 28 -8.07 -2.61 6.70
CA ILE A 28 -7.55 -3.75 7.45
C ILE A 28 -8.46 -4.01 8.63
N GLU A 29 -8.87 -5.27 8.77
CA GLU A 29 -9.61 -5.78 9.90
C GLU A 29 -8.80 -6.91 10.54
N CYS A 30 -8.69 -6.92 11.86
CA CYS A 30 -7.89 -7.90 12.59
C CYS A 30 -8.72 -8.51 13.71
N LYS A 31 -8.61 -9.82 13.88
CA LYS A 31 -9.23 -10.58 14.97
C LYS A 31 -8.15 -11.27 15.79
N GLU A 32 -8.21 -11.11 17.10
CA GLU A 32 -7.31 -11.82 18.00
C GLU A 32 -7.57 -13.33 17.93
N THR A 33 -6.49 -14.10 17.97
CA THR A 33 -6.53 -15.56 18.02
C THR A 33 -6.59 -16.05 19.47
N ALA A 34 -6.61 -17.37 19.68
CA ALA A 34 -6.46 -17.95 21.01
C ALA A 34 -5.08 -17.68 21.65
N THR A 35 -4.09 -17.27 20.85
CA THR A 35 -2.76 -16.86 21.35
C THR A 35 -2.74 -15.35 21.53
N ASN A 36 -2.41 -14.90 22.74
CA ASN A 36 -2.34 -13.49 23.10
C ASN A 36 -1.45 -12.69 22.12
N LEU A 37 -1.93 -11.51 21.70
CA LEU A 37 -1.27 -10.60 20.75
C LEU A 37 -0.99 -11.18 19.36
N VAL A 38 -1.57 -12.32 19.04
CA VAL A 38 -1.54 -12.89 17.69
C VAL A 38 -2.88 -12.63 17.02
N TYR A 39 -2.83 -12.04 15.83
CA TYR A 39 -4.01 -11.59 15.10
C TYR A 39 -4.06 -12.23 13.71
N ASP A 40 -5.25 -12.70 13.34
CA ASP A 40 -5.61 -13.01 11.96
C ASP A 40 -6.25 -11.78 11.34
N CYS A 41 -5.65 -11.28 10.26
CA CYS A 41 -6.05 -10.02 9.64
C CYS A 41 -6.45 -10.22 8.18
N MET A 42 -7.47 -9.47 7.77
CA MET A 42 -7.92 -9.33 6.40
C MET A 42 -7.63 -7.93 5.89
N LEU A 43 -6.97 -7.85 4.74
CA LEU A 43 -6.65 -6.60 4.05
C LEU A 43 -7.45 -6.53 2.75
N HIS A 44 -8.21 -5.45 2.57
CA HIS A 44 -8.93 -5.15 1.34
C HIS A 44 -8.18 -4.06 0.57
N LEU A 45 -7.71 -4.42 -0.63
CA LEU A 45 -6.91 -3.56 -1.49
C LEU A 45 -7.72 -3.16 -2.73
N SER A 46 -7.88 -1.86 -2.94
CA SER A 46 -8.55 -1.29 -4.11
C SER A 46 -7.81 -0.06 -4.66
N GLY A 47 -8.16 0.34 -5.87
CA GLY A 47 -7.76 1.64 -6.40
C GLY A 47 -8.54 2.75 -5.69
N ARG A 48 -7.85 3.79 -5.22
CA ARG A 48 -8.45 4.89 -4.47
C ARG A 48 -9.45 5.69 -5.31
N LYS A 49 -9.16 5.88 -6.60
CA LYS A 49 -10.05 6.59 -7.52
C LYS A 49 -10.97 5.64 -8.27
N SER A 50 -10.45 4.49 -8.70
CA SER A 50 -11.22 3.54 -9.49
C SER A 50 -12.18 2.70 -8.66
N GLU A 51 -11.94 2.58 -7.35
CA GLU A 51 -12.66 1.71 -6.40
C GLU A 51 -12.62 0.22 -6.75
N LYS A 52 -11.94 -0.16 -7.83
CA LYS A 52 -11.80 -1.54 -8.30
C LYS A 52 -10.82 -2.30 -7.40
N PRO A 53 -11.09 -3.59 -7.11
CA PRO A 53 -10.16 -4.43 -6.37
C PRO A 53 -8.84 -4.56 -7.13
N ILE A 54 -7.72 -4.58 -6.39
CA ILE A 54 -6.39 -4.81 -6.97
C ILE A 54 -5.96 -6.23 -6.68
N GLU A 55 -5.96 -7.06 -7.71
CA GLU A 55 -5.53 -8.46 -7.69
C GLU A 55 -4.06 -8.61 -8.12
N GLY A 56 -3.45 -9.76 -7.83
CA GLY A 56 -2.07 -10.06 -8.26
C GLY A 56 -1.01 -9.17 -7.61
N ALA A 57 -1.35 -8.41 -6.57
CA ALA A 57 -0.38 -7.62 -5.83
C ALA A 57 0.40 -8.51 -4.85
N ARG A 58 1.67 -8.16 -4.64
CA ARG A 58 2.43 -8.63 -3.47
C ARG A 58 2.33 -7.58 -2.38
N VAL A 59 1.85 -8.01 -1.22
CA VAL A 59 1.55 -7.13 -0.09
C VAL A 59 2.38 -7.55 1.12
N ALA A 60 3.17 -6.62 1.64
CA ALA A 60 3.92 -6.79 2.89
C ALA A 60 3.42 -5.79 3.94
N VAL A 61 3.17 -6.24 5.15
CA VAL A 61 2.66 -5.44 6.26
C VAL A 61 3.70 -5.41 7.38
N LYS A 62 4.22 -4.23 7.69
CA LYS A 62 5.19 -4.02 8.76
C LYS A 62 4.58 -3.12 9.85
N PRO A 63 4.30 -3.65 11.04
CA PRO A 63 3.90 -2.82 12.16
C PRO A 63 5.10 -2.05 12.73
N ASP A 64 4.83 -0.83 13.16
CA ASP A 64 5.72 0.04 13.93
C ASP A 64 4.88 0.80 14.97
N MET A 65 5.39 0.99 16.18
CA MET A 65 4.67 1.70 17.25
C MET A 65 5.09 3.17 17.25
N PRO A 66 4.21 4.13 16.89
CA PRO A 66 4.62 5.53 16.72
C PRO A 66 5.12 6.21 17.99
N THR A 67 4.70 5.74 19.17
CA THR A 67 5.15 6.27 20.47
C THR A 67 6.56 5.79 20.84
N MET A 68 7.01 4.67 20.28
CA MET A 68 8.36 4.13 20.47
C MET A 68 8.92 3.62 19.13
N PRO A 69 9.22 4.52 18.18
CA PRO A 69 9.64 4.14 16.83
C PRO A 69 10.89 3.26 16.86
N GLY A 70 10.86 2.13 16.15
CA GLY A 70 12.01 1.23 16.05
C GLY A 70 12.34 0.39 17.28
N ALA A 71 11.70 0.63 18.43
CA ALA A 71 11.91 -0.19 19.64
C ALA A 71 11.42 -1.63 19.47
N HIS A 72 10.37 -1.82 18.67
CA HIS A 72 9.76 -3.11 18.38
C HIS A 72 10.12 -3.58 16.96
N ASN A 73 11.05 -4.52 16.83
CA ASN A 73 11.48 -5.02 15.52
C ASN A 73 10.67 -6.23 15.03
N ILE A 74 9.36 -6.05 14.85
CA ILE A 74 8.38 -7.14 14.61
C ILE A 74 8.51 -7.94 13.28
N ARG A 75 9.52 -7.87 12.42
CA ARG A 75 9.44 -8.47 11.03
C ARG A 75 8.16 -8.04 10.24
N ALA A 76 8.21 -8.17 8.92
CA ALA A 76 7.03 -7.91 8.07
C ALA A 76 6.27 -9.22 7.84
N SER A 77 4.95 -9.14 7.87
CA SER A 77 4.08 -10.25 7.45
C SER A 77 3.81 -10.12 5.95
N THR A 78 3.88 -11.22 5.21
CA THR A 78 3.44 -11.25 3.80
C THR A 78 1.98 -11.65 3.75
N ALA A 79 1.14 -10.85 3.09
CA ALA A 79 -0.26 -11.16 2.92
C ALA A 79 -0.49 -11.95 1.62
N THR A 80 -1.37 -12.95 1.70
CA THR A 80 -1.69 -13.89 0.61
C THR A 80 -3.13 -13.71 0.16
N PRO A 81 -3.47 -13.91 -1.12
CA PRO A 81 -4.84 -13.84 -1.60
C PRO A 81 -5.81 -14.68 -0.76
N ALA A 82 -6.99 -14.14 -0.44
CA ALA A 82 -7.94 -14.72 0.51
C ALA A 82 -9.32 -15.01 -0.11
N GLY A 83 -9.35 -15.52 -1.35
CA GLY A 83 -10.56 -16.04 -2.00
C GLY A 83 -11.50 -15.00 -2.62
N THR A 84 -11.41 -13.72 -2.22
CA THR A 84 -12.20 -12.62 -2.79
C THR A 84 -11.29 -11.64 -3.55
N PRO A 85 -11.72 -11.08 -4.70
CA PRO A 85 -11.00 -10.01 -5.40
C PRO A 85 -10.48 -8.90 -4.48
N GLY A 86 -9.17 -8.64 -4.54
CA GLY A 86 -8.51 -7.62 -3.73
C GLY A 86 -8.38 -7.93 -2.23
N ALA A 87 -8.82 -9.10 -1.76
CA ALA A 87 -8.67 -9.51 -0.37
C ALA A 87 -7.37 -10.29 -0.15
N TYR A 88 -6.62 -9.93 0.88
CA TYR A 88 -5.36 -10.56 1.27
C TYR A 88 -5.35 -10.85 2.77
N GLY A 89 -5.17 -12.11 3.15
CA GLY A 89 -5.07 -12.56 4.53
C GLY A 89 -3.62 -12.58 5.00
N PHE A 90 -3.40 -12.25 6.27
CA PHE A 90 -2.10 -12.38 6.92
C PHE A 90 -2.25 -12.57 8.43
N ARG A 91 -1.25 -13.20 9.05
CA ARG A 91 -1.16 -13.33 10.50
C ARG A 91 0.01 -12.49 11.01
N MET A 92 -0.21 -11.77 12.10
CA MET A 92 0.86 -11.02 12.77
C MET A 92 0.86 -11.26 14.27
N LYS A 93 2.03 -11.16 14.88
CA LYS A 93 2.22 -11.17 16.33
C LYS A 93 2.75 -9.80 16.75
N LEU A 94 2.08 -9.16 17.70
CA LEU A 94 2.53 -7.92 18.31
C LEU A 94 3.22 -8.19 19.65
N ASP A 95 4.07 -7.26 20.07
CA ASP A 95 4.77 -7.38 21.35
C ASP A 95 3.92 -6.86 22.52
N MET A 96 2.97 -5.99 22.25
CA MET A 96 2.08 -5.39 23.23
C MET A 96 0.85 -4.73 22.59
N TYR A 97 -0.18 -4.48 23.42
CA TYR A 97 -1.34 -3.66 23.06
C TYR A 97 -0.94 -2.20 22.88
N GLY A 98 -1.73 -1.46 22.11
CA GLY A 98 -1.52 -0.03 21.85
C GLY A 98 -1.84 0.36 20.41
N ILE A 99 -1.46 1.59 20.05
CA ILE A 99 -1.64 2.13 18.70
C ILE A 99 -0.42 1.75 17.86
N TRP A 100 -0.68 1.07 16.75
CA TRP A 100 0.33 0.63 15.79
C TRP A 100 0.09 1.28 14.43
N ALA A 101 1.17 1.72 13.79
CA ALA A 101 1.19 2.09 12.39
C ALA A 101 1.57 0.87 11.55
N LEU A 102 0.61 0.35 10.79
CA LEU A 102 0.81 -0.73 9.84
C LEU A 102 1.25 -0.14 8.50
N LYS A 103 2.54 -0.23 8.18
CA LYS A 103 3.08 0.13 6.88
C LYS A 103 2.84 -1.00 5.89
N VAL A 104 1.91 -0.78 4.97
CA VAL A 104 1.55 -1.69 3.90
C VAL A 104 2.33 -1.31 2.65
N THR A 105 3.21 -2.20 2.21
CA THR A 105 3.96 -2.06 0.95
C THR A 105 3.28 -2.90 -0.11
N VAL A 106 2.82 -2.25 -1.17
CA VAL A 106 2.14 -2.88 -2.31
C VAL A 106 3.09 -2.86 -3.50
N THR A 107 3.26 -4.01 -4.15
CA THR A 107 4.02 -4.13 -5.40
C THR A 107 3.28 -5.01 -6.41
N GLY A 108 3.67 -4.94 -7.68
CA GLY A 108 3.03 -5.66 -8.79
C GLY A 108 2.29 -4.69 -9.72
N PRO A 109 0.99 -4.87 -9.98
CA PRO A 109 0.21 -4.03 -10.91
C PRO A 109 0.14 -2.57 -10.48
N LEU A 110 0.19 -2.34 -9.17
CA LEU A 110 0.41 -1.04 -8.56
C LEU A 110 1.61 -1.11 -7.61
N ARG A 111 2.36 -0.02 -7.51
CA ARG A 111 3.39 0.18 -6.49
C ARG A 111 2.98 1.36 -5.62
N ASP A 112 2.82 1.11 -4.33
CA ASP A 112 2.44 2.14 -3.36
C ASP A 112 2.86 1.73 -1.95
N ILE A 113 2.92 2.70 -1.04
CA ILE A 113 3.04 2.48 0.40
C ILE A 113 1.89 3.20 1.08
N VAL A 114 1.11 2.46 1.86
CA VAL A 114 -0.02 2.98 2.64
C VAL A 114 0.24 2.71 4.11
N VAL A 115 0.04 3.70 4.97
CA VAL A 115 0.16 3.51 6.43
C VAL A 115 -1.24 3.56 7.03
N GLN A 116 -1.60 2.51 7.77
CA GLN A 116 -2.85 2.45 8.53
C GLN A 116 -2.57 2.46 10.03
N LYS A 117 -3.23 3.35 10.78
CA LYS A 117 -3.15 3.35 12.23
C LYS A 117 -4.27 2.48 12.79
N ILE A 118 -3.93 1.50 13.61
CA ILE A 118 -4.88 0.60 14.26
C ILE A 118 -4.54 0.53 15.74
N GLU A 119 -5.56 0.59 16.58
CA GLU A 119 -5.42 0.37 18.02
C GLU A 119 -5.78 -1.07 18.36
N PHE A 120 -4.84 -1.77 18.99
CA PHE A 120 -5.02 -3.13 19.47
C PHE A 120 -5.20 -3.08 20.99
N ARG A 121 -6.32 -3.62 21.47
CA ARG A 121 -6.72 -3.63 22.88
C ARG A 121 -6.94 -5.07 23.34
N LYS A 122 -6.96 -5.26 24.65
CA LYS A 122 -7.39 -6.49 25.31
C LYS A 122 -8.92 -6.58 25.32
#